data_AF-A0A9P3G395-F1
#
_entry.id   AF-A0A9P3G395-F1
#
_cell.length_a   1.000
_cell.length_b   1.000
_cell.length_c   1.000
_cell.angle_alpha   90.00
_cell.angle_beta   90.00
_cell.angle_gamma   90.00
#
_symmetry.space_group_name_H-M   'P 1'
#
loop_
_entity.id
_entity.type
_entity.pdbx_description
1 polymer ?
#
loop_
_entity_poly.entity_id
_entity_poly.type
_entity_poly.pdbx_seq_one_letter_code
_entity_poly.pdbx_strand_id
1 'polypeptide(L)'
;MDEDMEFDAAAAAFQQTEEQYYPQANGGGDRKLLDLVFVQDCTGSQGSYITAATKNIQAISQHIYESGKLQSVEDLRIGLVAYRDHPPQDHTYVTKNFGFSSDIMKVEKDLGTLYASGGGDGPEAVTAALAEALNMDWRPEASKMVVLIADAPPHGIGEYGDGFDEGSPDGNDPIQIARIMASRGIVLFFVACEPALSGYSYATDFYQAITNITSGLMLPLTTADLLVHAIVGSVLENLDMERLVREVGAAVSQRIHGNNESVDDVARELHERLLLRNENTKRVVIESIYRETEEAKHNVNAYMSATSLREARPLLKRVPGTRFTEKYLHSRMSSSSRYGSPYTPYLPARKAAAASSSTTSAPAVPHSPPRKVLTDFAAFGAPKTASVFGTAVASTPFSLAGGRAAFGGMRSTSARMDDDDEDDDDDRAPIDDGRQKIDLVEDSITLDQAKRIAMQSAWRTARI
;
A
#
# COMPACT_ATOMS: atom_id res chain seq x y z
N MET A 1 41.15 5.43 -44.41
CA MET A 1 40.05 4.56 -43.95
C MET A 1 40.14 4.47 -42.44
N ASP A 2 40.16 5.65 -41.80
CA ASP A 2 39.28 6.15 -40.74
C ASP A 2 38.24 5.16 -40.19
N GLU A 3 38.46 4.67 -38.96
CA GLU A 3 37.40 4.05 -38.14
C GLU A 3 37.69 4.07 -36.61
N ASP A 4 38.53 4.98 -36.09
CA ASP A 4 38.92 5.01 -34.66
C ASP A 4 38.79 6.40 -33.99
N MET A 5 37.86 7.27 -34.42
CA MET A 5 37.71 8.63 -33.86
C MET A 5 36.32 9.01 -33.32
N GLU A 6 35.45 8.04 -33.02
CA GLU A 6 34.07 8.36 -32.60
C GLU A 6 33.76 8.10 -31.10
N PHE A 7 34.68 7.49 -30.33
CA PHE A 7 34.42 7.18 -28.92
C PHE A 7 34.86 8.25 -27.91
N ASP A 8 35.75 9.18 -28.31
CA ASP A 8 36.28 10.24 -27.43
C ASP A 8 35.48 11.56 -27.47
N ALA A 9 34.61 11.75 -28.47
CA ALA A 9 33.84 12.98 -28.63
C ALA A 9 32.67 13.11 -27.62
N ALA A 10 32.10 11.98 -27.17
CA ALA A 10 31.00 11.97 -26.21
C ALA A 10 31.46 12.28 -24.77
N ALA A 11 32.71 11.96 -24.42
CA ALA A 11 33.30 12.29 -23.12
C ALA A 11 33.78 13.75 -23.06
N ALA A 12 34.27 14.29 -24.17
CA ALA A 12 34.80 15.67 -24.23
C ALA A 12 33.70 16.75 -24.23
N ALA A 13 32.49 16.44 -24.70
CA ALA A 13 31.37 17.39 -24.71
C ALA A 13 30.82 17.74 -23.31
N PHE A 14 31.16 16.96 -22.27
CA PHE A 14 30.77 17.21 -20.88
C PHE A 14 31.85 17.92 -20.03
N GLN A 15 33.02 18.25 -20.60
CA GLN A 15 34.09 18.98 -19.90
C GLN A 15 34.13 20.49 -20.18
N GLN A 16 33.31 21.04 -21.08
CA GLN A 16 33.38 22.45 -21.49
C GLN A 16 32.15 23.31 -21.15
N THR A 17 31.27 22.87 -20.26
CA THR A 17 30.14 23.70 -19.79
C THR A 17 30.15 24.03 -18.30
N GLU A 18 31.28 23.80 -17.60
CA GLU A 18 31.48 24.30 -16.24
C GLU A 18 32.04 25.73 -16.27
N GLU A 19 31.21 26.70 -16.65
CA GLU A 19 31.38 28.10 -16.23
C GLU A 19 30.18 28.90 -16.74
N GLN A 20 29.09 28.96 -15.96
CA GLN A 20 28.36 30.19 -15.65
C GLN A 20 27.06 29.96 -14.86
N TYR A 21 27.00 30.66 -13.72
CA TYR A 21 25.85 30.95 -12.87
C TYR A 21 25.33 29.84 -11.93
N TYR A 22 26.10 29.56 -10.88
CA TYR A 22 25.52 29.09 -9.62
C TYR A 22 24.89 30.29 -8.89
N PRO A 23 23.59 30.29 -8.57
CA PRO A 23 23.11 31.19 -7.53
C PRO A 23 23.83 30.79 -6.23
N GLN A 24 24.55 31.74 -5.63
CA GLN A 24 25.19 31.54 -4.34
C GLN A 24 24.16 31.00 -3.34
N ALA A 25 24.36 29.75 -2.92
CA ALA A 25 23.70 29.19 -1.75
C ALA A 25 24.13 30.04 -0.55
N ASN A 26 23.28 30.99 -0.18
CA ASN A 26 23.38 31.70 1.08
C ASN A 26 23.28 30.66 2.20
N GLY A 27 24.25 30.66 3.12
CA GLY A 27 24.41 29.66 4.17
C GLY A 27 23.29 29.60 5.21
N GLY A 28 22.14 29.06 4.83
CA GLY A 28 21.20 28.38 5.72
C GLY A 28 21.26 26.90 5.37
N GLY A 29 21.55 26.03 6.34
CA GLY A 29 21.53 24.59 6.11
C GLY A 29 20.19 24.17 5.50
N ASP A 30 20.24 23.23 4.55
CA ASP A 30 19.12 22.68 3.77
C ASP A 30 18.03 22.11 4.69
N ARG A 31 17.19 23.00 5.23
CA ARG A 31 16.11 22.70 6.17
C ARG A 31 15.02 21.98 5.40
N LYS A 32 14.81 20.71 5.71
CA LYS A 32 13.85 19.86 4.99
C LYS A 32 12.48 20.05 5.61
N LEU A 33 11.53 20.50 4.80
CA LEU A 33 10.14 20.67 5.20
C LEU A 33 9.30 19.53 4.63
N LEU A 34 8.36 19.00 5.42
CA LEU A 34 7.44 17.96 5.01
C LEU A 34 6.00 18.39 5.27
N ASP A 35 5.19 18.42 4.22
CA ASP A 35 3.73 18.49 4.31
C ASP A 35 3.15 17.12 3.97
N LEU A 36 2.43 16.53 4.93
CA LEU A 36 1.83 15.21 4.82
C LEU A 36 0.32 15.33 5.01
N VAL A 37 -0.48 15.02 4.01
CA VAL A 37 -1.96 15.06 4.10
C VAL A 37 -2.52 13.66 4.21
N PHE A 38 -3.30 13.39 5.24
CA PHE A 38 -4.15 12.19 5.32
C PHE A 38 -5.48 12.48 4.65
N VAL A 39 -5.81 11.69 3.63
CA VAL A 39 -7.16 11.65 3.05
C VAL A 39 -7.84 10.39 3.59
N GLN A 40 -8.75 10.59 4.54
CA GLN A 40 -9.35 9.52 5.32
C GLN A 40 -10.79 9.26 4.88
N ASP A 41 -11.03 8.06 4.37
CA ASP A 41 -12.37 7.54 4.18
C ASP A 41 -13.08 7.38 5.54
N CYS A 42 -14.27 7.95 5.67
CA CYS A 42 -15.09 7.94 6.88
C CYS A 42 -16.43 7.21 6.70
N THR A 43 -16.53 6.36 5.68
CA THR A 43 -17.72 5.55 5.39
C THR A 43 -17.84 4.37 6.36
N GLY A 44 -18.97 3.66 6.33
CA GLY A 44 -19.31 2.66 7.35
C GLY A 44 -18.28 1.54 7.55
N SER A 45 -17.52 1.16 6.53
CA SER A 45 -16.52 0.09 6.59
C SER A 45 -15.21 0.49 7.28
N GLN A 46 -14.93 1.79 7.42
CA GLN A 46 -13.61 2.31 7.78
C GLN A 46 -13.33 2.43 9.28
N GLY A 47 -14.24 1.98 10.14
CA GLY A 47 -14.16 2.23 11.59
C GLY A 47 -12.85 1.76 12.25
N SER A 48 -12.33 0.61 11.84
CA SER A 48 -11.05 0.07 12.36
C SER A 48 -9.85 0.91 11.92
N TYR A 49 -9.83 1.39 10.67
CA TYR A 49 -8.76 2.23 10.14
C TYR A 49 -8.77 3.63 10.73
N ILE A 50 -9.95 4.24 10.93
CA ILE A 50 -10.07 5.52 11.66
C ILE A 50 -9.54 5.38 13.09
N THR A 51 -9.91 4.29 13.77
CA THR A 51 -9.43 4.00 15.13
C THR A 51 -7.91 3.82 15.16
N ALA A 52 -7.35 3.08 14.20
CA ALA A 52 -5.92 2.86 14.10
C ALA A 52 -5.16 4.15 13.76
N ALA A 53 -5.65 4.96 12.82
CA ALA A 53 -5.05 6.25 12.48
C ALA A 53 -5.04 7.19 13.70
N THR A 54 -6.17 7.29 14.41
CA THR A 54 -6.30 8.12 15.62
C THR A 54 -5.31 7.69 16.70
N LYS A 55 -5.23 6.39 16.99
CA LYS A 55 -4.32 5.86 18.04
C LYS A 55 -2.85 6.03 17.71
N ASN A 56 -2.50 6.06 16.42
CA ASN A 56 -1.10 5.96 16.00
C ASN A 56 -0.52 7.25 15.41
N ILE A 57 -1.30 8.31 15.22
CA ILE A 57 -0.82 9.54 14.59
C ILE A 57 0.38 10.17 15.33
N GLN A 58 0.38 10.09 16.66
CA GLN A 58 1.51 10.51 17.49
C GLN A 58 2.75 9.68 17.20
N ALA A 59 2.61 8.35 17.15
CA ALA A 59 3.71 7.42 16.85
C ALA A 59 4.26 7.62 15.44
N ILE A 60 3.39 7.83 14.44
CA ILE A 60 3.79 8.15 13.06
C ILE A 60 4.65 9.42 13.05
N SER A 61 4.16 10.49 13.69
CA SER A 61 4.85 11.78 13.77
C SER A 61 6.20 11.66 14.48
N GLN A 62 6.23 10.92 15.59
CA GLN A 62 7.43 10.65 16.36
C GLN A 62 8.46 9.88 15.54
N HIS A 63 8.07 8.80 14.84
CA HIS A 63 9.01 8.03 14.02
C HIS A 63 9.54 8.81 12.83
N ILE A 64 8.73 9.66 12.20
CA ILE A 64 9.20 10.56 11.13
C ILE A 64 10.26 11.51 11.70
N TYR A 65 10.04 12.07 12.90
CA TYR A 65 11.00 12.96 13.54
C TYR A 65 12.29 12.23 13.96
N GLU A 66 12.16 11.08 14.63
CA GLU A 66 13.27 10.24 15.11
C GLU A 66 14.13 9.68 13.97
N SER A 67 13.60 9.62 12.74
CA SER A 67 14.38 9.26 11.55
C SER A 67 15.56 10.21 11.27
N GLY A 68 15.57 11.39 11.87
CA GLY A 68 16.59 12.42 11.67
C GLY A 68 16.52 13.12 10.31
N LYS A 69 15.44 12.89 9.53
CA LYS A 69 15.24 13.54 8.22
C LYS A 69 14.78 14.99 8.35
N LEU A 70 14.15 15.35 9.48
CA LEU A 70 13.66 16.69 9.78
C LEU A 70 14.49 17.28 10.92
N GLN A 71 14.73 18.60 10.89
CA GLN A 71 15.59 19.26 11.87
C GLN A 71 14.81 19.76 13.09
N SER A 72 13.52 20.07 12.93
CA SER A 72 12.64 20.49 14.01
C SER A 72 11.23 19.93 13.85
N VAL A 73 10.47 19.89 14.94
CA VAL A 73 9.11 19.33 14.96
C VAL A 73 8.18 20.14 14.04
N GLU A 74 8.35 21.46 13.94
CA GLU A 74 7.57 22.31 13.04
C GLU A 74 7.90 22.16 11.55
N ASP A 75 8.94 21.38 11.22
CA ASP A 75 9.23 21.02 9.82
C ASP A 75 8.19 20.07 9.26
N LEU A 76 7.53 19.29 10.12
CA LEU A 76 6.39 18.46 9.78
C LEU A 76 5.09 19.26 9.98
N ARG A 77 4.31 19.37 8.90
CA ARG A 77 2.88 19.72 9.01
C ARG A 77 2.05 18.55 8.53
N ILE A 78 1.07 18.17 9.35
CA ILE A 78 0.08 17.16 8.98
C ILE A 78 -1.23 17.86 8.63
N GLY A 79 -1.75 17.54 7.46
CA GLY A 79 -3.09 17.90 7.03
C GLY A 79 -4.04 16.72 7.13
N LEU A 80 -5.33 17.01 7.29
CA LEU A 80 -6.39 15.99 7.32
C LEU A 80 -7.57 16.45 6.46
N VAL A 81 -7.93 15.60 5.50
CA VAL A 81 -9.17 15.69 4.73
C VAL A 81 -9.94 14.40 4.98
N ALA A 82 -11.11 14.52 5.59
CA ALA A 82 -12.04 13.40 5.75
C ALA A 82 -13.11 13.47 4.67
N TYR A 83 -13.54 12.33 4.14
CA TYR A 83 -14.62 12.29 3.16
C TYR A 83 -15.59 11.13 3.40
N ARG A 84 -16.77 11.24 2.80
CA ARG A 84 -17.78 10.17 2.72
C ARG A 84 -18.31 10.09 1.29
N ASP A 85 -19.60 10.32 1.11
CA ASP A 85 -20.25 10.20 -0.17
C ASP A 85 -21.09 11.45 -0.50
N HIS A 86 -21.49 11.56 -1.76
CA HIS A 86 -22.42 12.56 -2.24
C HIS A 86 -23.88 12.18 -1.90
N PRO A 87 -24.76 13.17 -1.69
CA PRO A 87 -26.20 12.91 -1.66
C PRO A 87 -26.66 12.33 -3.01
N PRO A 88 -27.52 11.29 -3.04
CA PRO A 88 -28.35 10.81 -1.92
C PRO A 88 -27.73 9.70 -1.06
N GLN A 89 -26.52 9.22 -1.35
CA GLN A 89 -25.90 8.12 -0.60
C GLN A 89 -25.53 8.54 0.84
N ASP A 90 -24.99 9.76 1.00
CA ASP A 90 -24.76 10.37 2.30
C ASP A 90 -25.36 11.79 2.38
N HIS A 91 -25.96 12.13 3.52
CA HIS A 91 -26.60 13.43 3.78
C HIS A 91 -25.90 14.28 4.84
N THR A 92 -24.75 13.83 5.34
CA THR A 92 -23.98 14.47 6.42
C THR A 92 -22.95 15.44 5.87
N TYR A 93 -21.98 14.97 5.09
CA TYR A 93 -20.96 15.77 4.42
C TYR A 93 -20.26 14.95 3.34
N VAL A 94 -19.82 15.62 2.26
CA VAL A 94 -18.97 15.01 1.23
C VAL A 94 -17.52 15.03 1.67
N THR A 95 -17.00 16.22 2.03
CA THR A 95 -15.62 16.42 2.52
C THR A 95 -15.59 17.29 3.78
N LYS A 96 -14.56 17.12 4.59
CA LYS A 96 -14.19 17.96 5.73
C LYS A 96 -12.68 18.20 5.70
N ASN A 97 -12.28 19.46 5.54
CA ASN A 97 -10.88 19.87 5.55
C ASN A 97 -10.53 20.48 6.92
N PHE A 98 -9.54 19.92 7.60
CA PHE A 98 -9.07 20.39 8.91
C PHE A 98 -7.82 21.29 8.82
N GLY A 99 -7.33 21.55 7.61
CA GLY A 99 -6.13 22.33 7.33
C GLY A 99 -4.84 21.63 7.74
N PHE A 100 -3.71 22.31 7.56
CA PHE A 100 -2.40 21.86 8.04
C PHE A 100 -2.17 22.28 9.50
N SER A 101 -1.51 21.41 10.28
CA SER A 101 -1.08 21.69 11.65
C SER A 101 0.28 21.04 11.93
N SER A 102 1.17 21.75 12.62
CA SER A 102 2.36 21.16 13.25
C SER A 102 2.10 20.73 14.71
N ASP A 103 0.94 21.08 15.28
CA ASP A 103 0.47 20.57 16.56
C ASP A 103 -0.17 19.19 16.34
N ILE A 104 0.57 18.14 16.69
CA ILE A 104 0.15 16.74 16.53
C ILE A 104 -1.03 16.40 17.46
N MET A 105 -1.12 17.03 18.63
CA MET A 105 -2.26 16.83 19.55
C MET A 105 -3.55 17.38 18.94
N LYS A 106 -3.47 18.50 18.21
CA LYS A 106 -4.61 19.02 17.46
C LYS A 106 -5.04 18.03 16.38
N VAL A 107 -4.09 17.47 15.61
CA VAL A 107 -4.40 16.50 14.53
C VAL A 107 -5.04 15.24 15.11
N GLU A 108 -4.53 14.71 16.21
CA GLU A 108 -5.13 13.58 16.92
C GLU A 108 -6.56 13.89 17.39
N LYS A 109 -6.77 15.09 17.95
CA LYS A 109 -8.11 15.52 18.37
C LYS A 109 -9.06 15.61 17.18
N ASP A 110 -8.62 16.16 16.05
CA ASP A 110 -9.41 16.26 14.82
C ASP A 110 -9.78 14.87 14.28
N LEU A 111 -8.82 13.93 14.22
CA LEU A 111 -9.07 12.52 13.90
C LEU A 111 -10.08 11.88 14.87
N GLY A 112 -9.96 12.16 16.17
CA GLY A 112 -10.87 11.67 17.20
C GLY A 112 -12.32 12.18 17.08
N THR A 113 -12.58 13.19 16.23
CA THR A 113 -13.94 13.63 15.90
C THR A 113 -14.59 12.82 14.78
N LEU A 114 -13.80 12.03 14.04
CA LEU A 114 -14.27 11.24 12.91
C LEU A 114 -14.88 9.92 13.41
N TYR A 115 -15.92 9.48 12.70
CA TYR A 115 -16.53 8.17 12.93
C TYR A 115 -17.03 7.62 11.59
N ALA A 116 -16.93 6.30 11.46
CA ALA A 116 -17.39 5.56 10.29
C ALA A 116 -18.91 5.57 10.21
N SER A 117 -19.47 6.10 9.12
CA SER A 117 -20.89 6.04 8.81
C SER A 117 -21.13 6.52 7.39
N GLY A 118 -22.29 6.16 6.81
CA GLY A 118 -22.61 6.56 5.44
C GLY A 118 -21.97 5.63 4.43
N GLY A 119 -21.84 6.14 3.20
CA GLY A 119 -21.67 5.35 1.98
C GLY A 119 -23.02 4.82 1.49
N GLY A 120 -23.01 3.94 0.49
CA GLY A 120 -24.24 3.27 0.07
C GLY A 120 -24.09 2.38 -1.15
N ASP A 121 -23.71 2.96 -2.27
CA ASP A 121 -23.62 2.29 -3.57
C ASP A 121 -22.30 1.57 -3.83
N GLY A 122 -21.30 1.81 -2.98
CA GLY A 122 -20.03 1.09 -2.96
C GLY A 122 -18.85 2.01 -3.29
N PRO A 123 -18.80 2.63 -4.49
CA PRO A 123 -17.87 3.73 -4.76
C PRO A 123 -18.17 4.94 -3.87
N GLU A 124 -17.18 5.81 -3.65
CA GLU A 124 -17.28 6.90 -2.68
C GLU A 124 -16.71 8.22 -3.24
N ALA A 125 -16.86 9.34 -2.51
CA ALA A 125 -16.45 10.67 -2.93
C ALA A 125 -14.92 10.94 -2.87
N VAL A 126 -14.11 9.94 -3.22
CA VAL A 126 -12.64 10.00 -3.26
C VAL A 126 -12.15 11.16 -4.14
N THR A 127 -12.83 11.40 -5.27
CA THR A 127 -12.44 12.45 -6.23
C THR A 127 -12.56 13.84 -5.62
N ALA A 128 -13.67 14.11 -4.92
CA ALA A 128 -13.88 15.36 -4.18
C ALA A 128 -12.84 15.53 -3.07
N ALA A 129 -12.46 14.45 -2.39
CA ALA A 129 -11.45 14.47 -1.34
C ALA A 129 -10.04 14.78 -1.88
N LEU A 130 -9.67 14.20 -3.02
CA LEU A 130 -8.41 14.49 -3.70
C LEU A 130 -8.39 15.93 -4.24
N ALA A 131 -9.51 16.43 -4.76
CA ALA A 131 -9.64 17.84 -5.15
C ALA A 131 -9.42 18.79 -3.97
N GLU A 132 -10.02 18.48 -2.82
CA GLU A 132 -9.84 19.25 -1.59
C GLU A 132 -8.37 19.24 -1.13
N ALA A 133 -7.73 18.06 -1.09
CA ALA A 133 -6.32 17.90 -0.73
C ALA A 133 -5.38 18.66 -1.68
N LEU A 134 -5.65 18.63 -2.99
CA LEU A 134 -4.89 19.36 -4.01
C LEU A 134 -4.89 20.88 -3.76
N ASN A 135 -5.97 21.42 -3.21
CA ASN A 135 -6.18 22.86 -2.99
C ASN A 135 -5.80 23.34 -1.58
N MET A 136 -5.22 22.49 -0.74
CA MET A 136 -4.71 22.89 0.57
C MET A 136 -3.49 23.83 0.46
N ASP A 137 -3.16 24.53 1.56
CA ASP A 137 -2.06 25.51 1.63
C ASP A 137 -0.67 24.85 1.76
N TRP A 138 -0.23 24.21 0.68
CA TRP A 138 1.06 23.53 0.58
C TRP A 138 2.24 24.51 0.61
N ARG A 139 3.28 24.23 1.41
CA ARG A 139 4.53 25.01 1.42
C ARG A 139 5.28 24.77 0.08
N PRO A 140 5.70 25.83 -0.63
CA PRO A 140 6.42 25.69 -1.90
C PRO A 140 7.64 24.77 -1.81
N GLU A 141 8.48 24.97 -0.80
CA GLU A 141 9.74 24.25 -0.60
C GLU A 141 9.60 22.88 0.10
N ALA A 142 8.39 22.54 0.59
CA ALA A 142 8.18 21.27 1.28
C ALA A 142 8.13 20.10 0.29
N SER A 143 8.60 18.95 0.76
CA SER A 143 8.21 17.65 0.22
C SER A 143 6.72 17.47 0.49
N LYS A 144 5.93 17.18 -0.56
CA LYS A 144 4.46 17.15 -0.50
C LYS A 144 3.96 15.73 -0.72
N MET A 145 3.21 15.20 0.24
CA MET A 145 2.72 13.83 0.20
C MET A 145 1.25 13.75 0.61
N VAL A 146 0.49 12.96 -0.11
CA VAL A 146 -0.88 12.56 0.27
C VAL A 146 -0.86 11.08 0.60
N VAL A 147 -1.47 10.70 1.72
CA VAL A 147 -1.77 9.31 2.07
C VAL A 147 -3.28 9.16 2.07
N LEU A 148 -3.80 8.51 1.03
CA LEU A 148 -5.21 8.13 0.93
C LEU A 148 -5.42 6.76 1.58
N ILE A 149 -6.37 6.65 2.50
CA ILE A 149 -6.72 5.40 3.20
C ILE A 149 -8.18 5.10 2.88
N ALA A 150 -8.44 4.05 2.10
CA ALA A 150 -9.79 3.68 1.67
C ALA A 150 -9.91 2.20 1.29
N ASP A 151 -11.13 1.68 1.33
CA ASP A 151 -11.50 0.34 0.82
C ASP A 151 -12.45 0.37 -0.38
N ALA A 152 -12.76 1.55 -0.91
CA ALA A 152 -13.66 1.75 -2.04
C ALA A 152 -13.03 2.61 -3.16
N PRO A 153 -13.45 2.43 -4.43
CA PRO A 153 -13.02 3.28 -5.54
C PRO A 153 -13.74 4.64 -5.59
N PRO A 154 -13.24 5.61 -6.38
CA PRO A 154 -14.06 6.76 -6.76
C PRO A 154 -15.22 6.37 -7.67
N HIS A 155 -16.25 7.21 -7.67
CA HIS A 155 -17.29 7.19 -8.71
C HIS A 155 -16.76 7.36 -10.13
N GLY A 156 -17.46 6.77 -11.10
CA GLY A 156 -17.24 6.95 -12.54
C GLY A 156 -16.23 6.02 -13.19
N ILE A 157 -15.64 5.07 -12.43
CA ILE A 157 -14.70 4.09 -13.00
C ILE A 157 -15.39 2.86 -13.60
N GLY A 158 -16.73 2.81 -13.57
CA GLY A 158 -17.54 1.74 -14.14
C GLY A 158 -17.77 0.55 -13.20
N GLU A 159 -17.73 0.77 -11.89
CA GLU A 159 -18.12 -0.27 -10.93
C GLU A 159 -19.61 -0.59 -10.98
N TYR A 160 -19.93 -1.84 -10.66
CA TYR A 160 -21.32 -2.25 -10.57
C TYR A 160 -21.99 -1.61 -9.35
N GLY A 161 -23.14 -0.98 -9.57
CA GLY A 161 -23.95 -0.38 -8.51
C GLY A 161 -23.70 1.10 -8.28
N ASP A 162 -22.69 1.70 -8.94
CA ASP A 162 -22.33 3.11 -8.81
C ASP A 162 -23.52 4.06 -9.09
N GLY A 163 -23.91 4.84 -8.09
CA GLY A 163 -24.96 5.85 -8.18
C GLY A 163 -24.54 7.10 -8.93
N PHE A 164 -23.24 7.26 -9.21
CA PHE A 164 -22.65 8.39 -9.94
C PHE A 164 -21.74 7.89 -11.08
N ASP A 165 -22.31 7.03 -11.93
CA ASP A 165 -21.61 6.35 -13.03
C ASP A 165 -20.91 7.31 -14.05
N GLU A 166 -21.33 8.57 -14.12
CA GLU A 166 -20.70 9.60 -14.98
C GLU A 166 -19.49 10.29 -14.34
N GLY A 167 -19.09 9.90 -13.13
CA GLY A 167 -18.00 10.50 -12.36
C GLY A 167 -18.50 11.37 -11.20
N SER A 168 -17.56 12.05 -10.56
CA SER A 168 -17.88 12.85 -9.38
C SER A 168 -18.86 13.99 -9.72
N PRO A 169 -19.95 14.18 -8.95
CA PRO A 169 -20.93 15.23 -9.18
C PRO A 169 -20.38 16.66 -9.14
N ASP A 170 -19.21 16.86 -8.54
CA ASP A 170 -18.54 18.15 -8.48
C ASP A 170 -17.84 18.55 -9.80
N GLY A 171 -17.83 17.63 -10.79
CA GLY A 171 -17.24 17.85 -12.11
C GLY A 171 -15.73 17.63 -12.16
N ASN A 172 -15.10 17.23 -11.06
CA ASN A 172 -13.68 16.90 -11.03
C ASN A 172 -13.42 15.51 -11.62
N ASP A 173 -12.27 15.37 -12.27
CA ASP A 173 -11.79 14.08 -12.78
C ASP A 173 -10.54 13.65 -12.00
N PRO A 174 -10.51 12.45 -11.40
CA PRO A 174 -9.41 12.05 -10.53
C PRO A 174 -8.11 11.76 -11.30
N ILE A 175 -8.16 11.42 -12.59
CA ILE A 175 -6.94 11.29 -13.41
C ILE A 175 -6.32 12.67 -13.61
N GLN A 176 -7.15 13.67 -13.91
CA GLN A 176 -6.68 15.06 -14.04
C GLN A 176 -6.11 15.58 -12.73
N ILE A 177 -6.79 15.34 -11.61
CA ILE A 177 -6.29 15.69 -10.27
C ILE A 177 -4.93 15.04 -10.01
N ALA A 178 -4.76 13.75 -10.30
CA ALA A 178 -3.48 13.05 -10.12
C ALA A 178 -2.35 13.68 -10.97
N ARG A 179 -2.63 14.09 -12.21
CA ARG A 179 -1.65 14.79 -13.06
C ARG A 179 -1.30 16.18 -12.51
N ILE A 180 -2.29 16.93 -12.03
CA ILE A 180 -2.03 18.23 -11.40
C ILE A 180 -1.21 18.05 -10.11
N MET A 181 -1.54 17.05 -9.29
CA MET A 181 -0.74 16.68 -8.12
C MET A 181 0.71 16.38 -8.52
N ALA A 182 0.93 15.54 -9.53
CA ALA A 182 2.26 15.20 -10.03
C ALA A 182 3.05 16.45 -10.48
N SER A 183 2.42 17.36 -11.24
CA SER A 183 3.05 18.61 -11.68
C SER A 183 3.42 19.55 -10.53
N ARG A 184 2.63 19.54 -9.45
CA ARG A 184 2.90 20.30 -8.21
C ARG A 184 3.87 19.58 -7.27
N GLY A 185 4.40 18.42 -7.69
CA GLY A 185 5.31 17.59 -6.89
C GLY A 185 4.63 16.94 -5.68
N ILE A 186 3.30 16.79 -5.70
CA ILE A 186 2.52 16.10 -4.67
C ILE A 186 2.49 14.60 -5.02
N VAL A 187 3.07 13.78 -4.15
CA VAL A 187 3.14 12.33 -4.31
C VAL A 187 1.96 11.67 -3.59
N LEU A 188 1.20 10.82 -4.28
CA LEU A 188 0.06 10.10 -3.70
C LEU A 188 0.46 8.67 -3.32
N PHE A 189 0.40 8.38 -2.02
CA PHE A 189 0.42 7.02 -1.49
C PHE A 189 -1.01 6.57 -1.23
N PHE A 190 -1.34 5.38 -1.72
CA PHE A 190 -2.65 4.78 -1.47
C PHE A 190 -2.50 3.57 -0.56
N VAL A 191 -3.08 3.67 0.63
CA VAL A 191 -3.23 2.57 1.57
C VAL A 191 -4.53 1.84 1.23
N ALA A 192 -4.38 0.70 0.58
CA ALA A 192 -5.49 -0.14 0.15
C ALA A 192 -5.96 -1.02 1.30
N CYS A 193 -7.16 -0.75 1.80
CA CYS A 193 -7.78 -1.50 2.89
C CYS A 193 -8.42 -2.79 2.36
N GLU A 194 -7.73 -3.92 2.57
CA GLU A 194 -8.09 -5.22 2.01
C GLU A 194 -8.73 -6.13 3.07
N PRO A 195 -9.63 -7.07 2.67
CA PRO A 195 -9.92 -7.53 1.31
C PRO A 195 -11.04 -6.77 0.57
N ALA A 196 -11.58 -5.70 1.17
CA ALA A 196 -12.78 -5.04 0.67
C ALA A 196 -12.54 -4.36 -0.69
N LEU A 197 -11.41 -3.68 -0.87
CA LEU A 197 -11.06 -3.02 -2.12
C LEU A 197 -11.01 -3.99 -3.33
N SER A 198 -10.43 -5.17 -3.15
CA SER A 198 -10.36 -6.17 -4.23
C SER A 198 -11.70 -6.82 -4.59
N GLY A 199 -12.78 -6.51 -3.85
CA GLY A 199 -14.14 -6.86 -4.25
C GLY A 199 -14.62 -6.12 -5.50
N TYR A 200 -14.01 -4.97 -5.79
CA TYR A 200 -14.34 -4.12 -6.94
C TYR A 200 -13.61 -4.55 -8.22
N SER A 201 -14.25 -4.29 -9.36
CA SER A 201 -13.82 -4.78 -10.67
C SER A 201 -12.60 -4.06 -11.22
N TYR A 202 -12.43 -2.78 -10.90
CA TYR A 202 -11.42 -1.88 -11.48
C TYR A 202 -10.66 -1.06 -10.43
N ALA A 203 -11.10 -1.04 -9.18
CA ALA A 203 -10.54 -0.19 -8.11
C ALA A 203 -9.02 -0.31 -7.95
N THR A 204 -8.50 -1.54 -7.84
CA THR A 204 -7.06 -1.78 -7.64
C THR A 204 -6.22 -1.28 -8.83
N ASP A 205 -6.68 -1.50 -10.06
CA ASP A 205 -6.00 -1.02 -11.28
C ASP A 205 -6.02 0.51 -11.36
N PHE A 206 -7.16 1.12 -10.98
CA PHE A 206 -7.31 2.57 -10.93
C PHE A 206 -6.34 3.21 -9.93
N TYR A 207 -6.30 2.68 -8.70
CA TYR A 207 -5.43 3.22 -7.67
C TYR A 207 -3.95 3.05 -8.02
N GLN A 208 -3.56 1.88 -8.55
CA GLN A 208 -2.20 1.67 -9.04
C GLN A 208 -1.82 2.67 -10.14
N ALA A 209 -2.75 3.02 -11.04
CA ALA A 209 -2.49 4.02 -12.07
C ALA A 209 -2.27 5.43 -11.51
N ILE A 210 -3.12 5.92 -10.60
CA ILE A 210 -2.98 7.28 -10.06
C ILE A 210 -1.77 7.42 -9.12
N THR A 211 -1.40 6.36 -8.38
CA THR A 211 -0.14 6.35 -7.62
C THR A 211 1.06 6.36 -8.56
N ASN A 212 1.01 5.63 -9.69
CA ASN A 212 2.09 5.67 -10.69
C ASN A 212 2.23 7.04 -11.35
N ILE A 213 1.12 7.72 -11.67
CA ILE A 213 1.13 9.09 -12.23
C ILE A 213 1.87 10.06 -11.30
N THR A 214 1.65 9.94 -9.99
CA THR A 214 2.24 10.82 -8.97
C THR A 214 3.58 10.32 -8.43
N SER A 215 4.15 9.24 -9.00
CA SER A 215 5.36 8.57 -8.50
C SER A 215 5.27 8.07 -7.05
N GLY A 216 4.06 7.81 -6.55
CA GLY A 216 3.82 7.21 -5.23
C GLY A 216 3.70 5.69 -5.30
N LEU A 217 3.07 5.09 -4.28
CA LEU A 217 2.92 3.64 -4.15
C LEU A 217 1.51 3.28 -3.65
N MET A 218 1.03 2.14 -4.13
CA MET A 218 -0.12 1.45 -3.57
C MET A 218 0.36 0.39 -2.56
N LEU A 219 -0.18 0.45 -1.35
CA LEU A 219 0.24 -0.33 -0.19
C LEU A 219 -0.96 -1.16 0.28
N PRO A 220 -1.07 -2.45 -0.10
CA PRO A 220 -2.16 -3.30 0.36
C PRO A 220 -1.99 -3.62 1.84
N LEU A 221 -2.98 -3.27 2.66
CA LEU A 221 -3.02 -3.60 4.07
C LEU A 221 -4.14 -4.58 4.36
N THR A 222 -3.75 -5.71 4.92
CA THR A 222 -4.67 -6.75 5.39
C THR A 222 -5.18 -6.51 6.81
N THR A 223 -4.47 -5.68 7.59
CA THR A 223 -4.85 -5.25 8.94
C THR A 223 -4.47 -3.80 9.19
N ALA A 224 -5.24 -3.12 10.05
CA ALA A 224 -5.00 -1.73 10.40
C ALA A 224 -3.74 -1.51 11.26
N ASP A 225 -3.21 -2.57 11.91
CA ASP A 225 -1.99 -2.49 12.73
C ASP A 225 -0.73 -2.20 11.90
N LEU A 226 -0.76 -2.55 10.61
CA LEU A 226 0.34 -2.30 9.68
C LEU A 226 0.37 -0.87 9.13
N LEU A 227 -0.67 -0.07 9.41
CA LEU A 227 -0.84 1.28 8.89
C LEU A 227 0.35 2.20 9.22
N VAL A 228 0.85 2.13 10.45
CA VAL A 228 2.00 2.93 10.92
C VAL A 228 3.24 2.65 10.09
N HIS A 229 3.57 1.37 9.95
CA HIS A 229 4.77 0.91 9.24
C HIS A 229 4.72 1.31 7.76
N ALA A 230 3.55 1.15 7.13
CA ALA A 230 3.33 1.54 5.75
C ALA A 230 3.53 3.04 5.53
N ILE A 231 2.92 3.88 6.39
CA ILE A 231 3.00 5.34 6.27
C ILE A 231 4.42 5.83 6.52
N VAL A 232 5.02 5.45 7.66
CA VAL A 232 6.36 5.89 8.04
C VAL A 232 7.36 5.47 6.98
N GLY A 233 7.34 4.20 6.57
CA GLY A 233 8.23 3.71 5.53
C GLY A 233 8.11 4.52 4.23
N SER A 234 6.87 4.79 3.79
CA SER A 234 6.62 5.48 2.52
C SER A 234 7.08 6.93 2.56
N VAL A 235 6.86 7.59 3.70
CA VAL A 235 7.35 8.95 3.94
C VAL A 235 8.88 8.98 3.90
N LEU A 236 9.55 8.06 4.59
CA LEU A 236 11.01 8.06 4.67
C LEU A 236 11.66 7.74 3.32
N GLU A 237 11.12 6.77 2.58
CA GLU A 237 11.52 6.50 1.21
C GLU A 237 11.35 7.76 0.35
N ASN A 238 10.18 8.40 0.38
CA ASN A 238 9.92 9.57 -0.46
C ASN A 238 10.78 10.79 -0.10
N LEU A 239 11.16 10.97 1.17
CA LEU A 239 12.13 12.01 1.56
C LEU A 239 13.53 11.75 0.97
N ASP A 240 13.93 10.48 0.83
CA ASP A 240 15.18 10.10 0.17
C ASP A 240 15.10 10.28 -1.34
N MET A 241 13.98 9.90 -1.94
CA MET A 241 13.71 10.14 -3.37
C MET A 241 13.69 11.63 -3.70
N GLU A 242 13.06 12.46 -2.86
CA GLU A 242 12.97 13.91 -3.07
C GLU A 242 14.34 14.58 -3.10
N ARG A 243 15.28 14.13 -2.25
CA ARG A 243 16.66 14.62 -2.29
C ARG A 243 17.28 14.40 -3.67
N LEU A 244 17.11 13.19 -4.22
CA LEU A 244 17.65 12.84 -5.54
C LEU A 244 16.95 13.63 -6.65
N VAL A 245 15.63 13.80 -6.59
CA VAL A 245 14.89 14.62 -7.57
C VAL A 245 15.37 16.06 -7.58
N ARG A 246 15.64 16.67 -6.41
CA ARG A 246 16.20 18.03 -6.35
C ARG A 246 17.59 18.10 -6.98
N GLU A 247 18.39 17.04 -6.84
CA GLU A 247 19.76 17.00 -7.33
C GLU A 247 19.84 16.75 -8.84
N VAL A 248 19.15 15.72 -9.35
CA VAL A 248 19.29 15.27 -10.75
C VAL A 248 18.09 15.65 -11.64
N GLY A 249 17.00 16.11 -11.05
CA GLY A 249 15.71 16.21 -11.75
C GLY A 249 15.72 17.18 -12.93
N ALA A 250 16.45 18.30 -12.84
CA ALA A 250 16.57 19.24 -13.95
C ALA A 250 17.23 18.59 -15.19
N ALA A 251 18.31 17.85 -14.98
CA ALA A 251 19.02 17.15 -16.06
C ALA A 251 18.17 16.01 -16.64
N VAL A 252 17.51 15.24 -15.79
CA VAL A 252 16.62 14.14 -16.20
C VAL A 252 15.44 14.68 -17.01
N SER A 253 14.82 15.77 -16.56
CA SER A 253 13.69 16.39 -17.26
C SER A 253 14.08 16.98 -18.61
N GLN A 254 15.26 17.59 -18.71
CA GLN A 254 15.78 18.11 -19.97
C GLN A 254 15.98 17.01 -21.02
N ARG A 255 16.38 15.80 -20.60
CA ARG A 255 16.48 14.66 -21.51
C ARG A 255 15.11 14.17 -21.97
N ILE A 256 14.17 14.03 -21.04
CA ILE A 256 12.83 13.54 -21.36
C ILE A 256 12.09 14.51 -22.28
N HIS A 257 12.01 15.80 -21.90
CA HIS A 257 11.24 16.78 -22.66
C HIS A 257 12.04 17.53 -23.73
N GLY A 258 13.30 17.84 -23.46
CA GLY A 258 14.15 18.58 -24.39
C GLY A 258 14.69 17.71 -25.51
N ASN A 259 15.13 16.49 -25.20
CA ASN A 259 15.65 15.54 -26.20
C ASN A 259 14.61 14.53 -26.69
N ASN A 260 13.39 14.54 -26.13
CA ASN A 260 12.31 13.62 -26.47
C ASN A 260 12.69 12.14 -26.26
N GLU A 261 13.46 11.86 -25.21
CA GLU A 261 13.87 10.51 -24.82
C GLU A 261 12.77 9.80 -24.02
N SER A 262 12.69 8.47 -24.12
CA SER A 262 11.74 7.67 -23.33
C SER A 262 12.09 7.73 -21.84
N VAL A 263 11.07 7.88 -20.99
CA VAL A 263 11.25 7.87 -19.53
C VAL A 263 11.92 6.59 -19.05
N ASP A 264 11.57 5.44 -19.64
CA ASP A 264 12.15 4.15 -19.25
C ASP A 264 13.64 4.05 -19.57
N ASP A 265 14.09 4.63 -20.68
CA ASP A 265 15.49 4.61 -21.08
C ASP A 265 16.32 5.56 -20.22
N VAL A 266 15.80 6.77 -19.98
CA VAL A 266 16.42 7.74 -19.06
C VAL A 266 16.49 7.16 -17.64
N ALA A 267 15.46 6.45 -17.18
CA ALA A 267 15.44 5.81 -15.87
C ALA A 267 16.48 4.69 -15.75
N ARG A 268 16.69 3.90 -16.80
CA ARG A 268 17.70 2.82 -16.80
C ARG A 268 19.11 3.39 -16.67
N GLU A 269 19.42 4.43 -17.44
CA GLU A 269 20.73 5.07 -17.35
C GLU A 269 20.91 5.83 -16.03
N LEU A 270 19.86 6.50 -15.55
CA LEU A 270 19.88 7.13 -14.24
C LEU A 270 20.17 6.11 -13.12
N HIS A 271 19.53 4.95 -13.18
CA HIS A 271 19.76 3.86 -12.23
C HIS A 271 21.23 3.41 -12.24
N GLU A 272 21.81 3.16 -13.42
CA GLU A 272 23.23 2.80 -13.55
C GLU A 272 24.16 3.87 -12.96
N ARG A 273 23.89 5.16 -13.23
CA ARG A 273 24.68 6.27 -12.67
C ARG A 273 24.58 6.35 -11.15
N LEU A 274 23.38 6.18 -10.59
CA LEU A 274 23.17 6.22 -9.14
C LEU A 274 23.79 4.99 -8.44
N LEU A 275 23.81 3.83 -9.10
CA LEU A 275 24.55 2.66 -8.62
C LEU A 275 26.06 2.93 -8.58
N LEU A 276 26.63 3.54 -9.62
CA LEU A 276 28.06 3.89 -9.65
C LEU A 276 28.43 4.93 -8.58
N ARG A 277 27.48 5.78 -8.17
CA ARG A 277 27.62 6.72 -7.04
C ARG A 277 27.47 6.07 -5.67
N ASN A 278 27.15 4.77 -5.60
CA ASN A 278 26.79 4.04 -4.37
C ASN A 278 25.64 4.73 -3.61
N GLU A 279 24.62 5.20 -4.32
CA GLU A 279 23.46 5.82 -3.69
C GLU A 279 22.57 4.76 -3.02
N ASN A 280 22.36 4.92 -1.72
CA ASN A 280 21.46 4.10 -0.93
C ASN A 280 20.17 4.86 -0.62
N THR A 281 19.06 4.14 -0.65
CA THR A 281 17.74 4.69 -0.34
C THR A 281 16.97 3.71 0.54
N LYS A 282 16.10 4.26 1.39
CA LYS A 282 15.12 3.45 2.10
C LYS A 282 14.06 2.97 1.12
N ARG A 283 13.61 1.73 1.29
CA ARG A 283 12.55 1.10 0.52
C ARG A 283 11.58 0.40 1.43
N VAL A 284 10.31 0.67 1.22
CA VAL A 284 9.21 -0.08 1.83
C VAL A 284 9.05 -1.39 1.09
N VAL A 285 9.25 -2.50 1.79
CA VAL A 285 9.06 -3.85 1.27
C VAL A 285 7.79 -4.41 1.90
N ILE A 286 6.74 -4.48 1.08
CA ILE A 286 5.47 -5.13 1.44
C ILE A 286 5.26 -6.27 0.47
N GLU A 287 4.93 -7.44 1.00
CA GLU A 287 4.52 -8.54 0.16
C GLU A 287 3.23 -8.18 -0.59
N SER A 288 3.31 -8.16 -1.93
CA SER A 288 2.13 -7.96 -2.76
C SER A 288 1.17 -9.12 -2.59
N ILE A 289 -0.06 -8.79 -2.21
CA ILE A 289 -1.16 -9.75 -2.15
C ILE A 289 -1.92 -9.85 -3.49
N TYR A 290 -1.55 -9.03 -4.48
CA TYR A 290 -2.20 -8.98 -5.79
C TYR A 290 -1.53 -9.91 -6.78
N ARG A 291 -2.37 -10.61 -7.54
CA ARG A 291 -1.95 -11.40 -8.69
C ARG A 291 -1.80 -10.46 -9.89
N GLU A 292 -0.63 -10.46 -10.51
CA GLU A 292 -0.45 -9.79 -11.79
C GLU A 292 -1.22 -10.51 -12.91
N THR A 293 -2.02 -9.77 -13.67
CA THR A 293 -2.64 -10.26 -14.90
C THR A 293 -2.46 -9.24 -16.03
N GLU A 294 -2.56 -9.71 -17.27
CA GLU A 294 -2.42 -8.84 -18.45
C GLU A 294 -3.57 -7.85 -18.56
N GLU A 295 -4.77 -8.20 -18.08
CA GLU A 295 -5.91 -7.28 -18.00
C GLU A 295 -5.67 -6.15 -16.99
N ALA A 296 -5.11 -6.48 -15.82
CA ALA A 296 -4.77 -5.47 -14.81
C ALA A 296 -3.71 -4.50 -15.35
N LYS A 297 -2.63 -5.03 -15.97
CA LYS A 297 -1.59 -4.22 -16.64
C LYS A 297 -2.17 -3.34 -17.75
N HIS A 298 -3.06 -3.89 -18.57
CA HIS A 298 -3.77 -3.14 -19.61
C HIS A 298 -4.60 -2.00 -19.01
N ASN A 299 -5.36 -2.25 -17.94
CA ASN A 299 -6.18 -1.23 -17.29
C ASN A 299 -5.34 -0.10 -16.68
N VAL A 300 -4.26 -0.45 -15.97
CA VAL A 300 -3.32 0.54 -15.41
C VAL A 300 -2.78 1.43 -16.53
N ASN A 301 -2.33 0.83 -17.64
CA ASN A 301 -1.84 1.58 -18.79
C ASN A 301 -2.93 2.45 -19.46
N ALA A 302 -4.17 1.95 -19.54
CA ALA A 302 -5.29 2.71 -20.06
C ALA A 302 -5.57 3.96 -19.22
N TYR A 303 -5.60 3.83 -17.89
CA TYR A 303 -5.73 4.99 -16.99
C TYR A 303 -4.54 5.95 -17.08
N MET A 304 -3.31 5.44 -17.15
CA MET A 304 -2.10 6.28 -17.24
C MET A 304 -1.99 7.06 -18.56
N SER A 305 -2.54 6.52 -19.66
CA SER A 305 -2.49 7.15 -20.98
C SER A 305 -3.68 8.06 -21.28
N ALA A 306 -4.85 7.77 -20.71
CA ALA A 306 -6.06 8.56 -20.93
C ALA A 306 -5.98 9.97 -20.30
N THR A 307 -6.68 10.93 -20.90
CA THR A 307 -6.78 12.30 -20.39
C THR A 307 -7.84 12.47 -19.30
N SER A 308 -8.83 11.57 -19.26
CA SER A 308 -9.96 11.58 -18.34
C SER A 308 -10.52 10.17 -18.14
N LEU A 309 -11.31 9.97 -17.07
CA LEU A 309 -12.04 8.73 -16.82
C LEU A 309 -12.97 8.38 -17.98
N ARG A 310 -13.61 9.38 -18.60
CA ARG A 310 -14.50 9.19 -19.74
C ARG A 310 -13.81 8.50 -20.92
N GLU A 311 -12.53 8.80 -21.14
CA GLU A 311 -11.71 8.18 -22.18
C GLU A 311 -11.17 6.80 -21.75
N ALA A 312 -10.76 6.67 -20.49
CA ALA A 312 -10.21 5.42 -19.96
C ALA A 312 -11.26 4.31 -19.87
N ARG A 313 -12.45 4.63 -19.37
CA ARG A 313 -13.53 3.70 -19.03
C ARG A 313 -13.90 2.70 -20.14
N PRO A 314 -14.13 3.11 -21.40
CA PRO A 314 -14.47 2.15 -22.47
C PRO A 314 -13.34 1.18 -22.83
N LEU A 315 -12.10 1.44 -22.41
CA LEU A 315 -10.93 0.61 -22.69
C LEU A 315 -10.69 -0.46 -21.62
N LEU A 316 -11.39 -0.40 -20.50
CA LEU A 316 -11.16 -1.26 -19.35
C LEU A 316 -11.61 -2.70 -19.60
N LYS A 317 -10.84 -3.64 -19.08
CA LYS A 317 -11.08 -5.07 -19.17
C LYS A 317 -11.31 -5.63 -17.77
N ARG A 318 -12.36 -6.44 -17.62
CA ARG A 318 -12.61 -7.12 -16.36
C ARG A 318 -11.55 -8.18 -16.09
N VAL A 319 -10.93 -8.15 -14.92
CA VAL A 319 -9.98 -9.19 -14.48
C VAL A 319 -10.77 -10.45 -14.08
N PRO A 320 -10.50 -11.63 -14.66
CA PRO A 320 -11.24 -12.85 -14.36
C PRO A 320 -10.82 -13.47 -13.02
N GLY A 321 -11.81 -13.82 -12.20
CA GLY A 321 -11.60 -14.51 -10.92
C GLY A 321 -11.05 -13.62 -9.81
N THR A 322 -10.35 -14.22 -8.86
CA THR A 322 -9.77 -13.51 -7.72
C THR A 322 -8.58 -12.63 -8.14
N ARG A 323 -8.51 -11.43 -7.56
CA ARG A 323 -7.35 -10.52 -7.68
C ARG A 323 -6.20 -10.90 -6.75
N PHE A 324 -6.43 -11.78 -5.78
CA PHE A 324 -5.41 -12.16 -4.82
C PHE A 324 -4.48 -13.28 -5.29
N THR A 325 -3.25 -13.27 -4.79
CA THR A 325 -2.30 -14.38 -4.94
C THR A 325 -2.81 -15.65 -4.24
N GLU A 326 -2.40 -16.81 -4.76
CA GLU A 326 -2.72 -18.09 -4.10
C GLU A 326 -2.17 -18.13 -2.67
N LYS A 327 -0.96 -17.61 -2.44
CA LYS A 327 -0.35 -17.55 -1.11
C LYS A 327 -1.23 -16.81 -0.11
N TYR A 328 -1.74 -15.63 -0.48
CA TYR A 328 -2.65 -14.88 0.39
C TYR A 328 -3.95 -15.65 0.68
N LEU A 329 -4.55 -16.26 -0.34
CA LEU A 329 -5.78 -17.04 -0.18
C LEU A 329 -5.59 -18.25 0.75
N HIS A 330 -4.47 -18.97 0.61
CA HIS A 330 -4.11 -20.07 1.49
C HIS A 330 -3.86 -19.60 2.92
N SER A 331 -3.12 -18.50 3.11
CA SER A 331 -2.89 -17.93 4.43
C SER A 331 -4.22 -17.60 5.12
N ARG A 332 -5.10 -16.85 4.44
CA ARG A 332 -6.43 -16.47 4.94
C ARG A 332 -7.30 -17.69 5.30
N MET A 333 -7.30 -18.74 4.46
CA MET A 333 -8.05 -19.96 4.73
C MET A 333 -7.49 -20.73 5.94
N SER A 334 -6.15 -20.76 6.08
CA SER A 334 -5.49 -21.39 7.23
C SER A 334 -5.76 -20.66 8.55
N SER A 335 -5.81 -19.32 8.53
CA SER A 335 -6.17 -18.50 9.69
C SER A 335 -7.63 -18.70 10.09
N SER A 336 -8.52 -18.91 9.12
CA SER A 336 -9.94 -19.20 9.35
C SER A 336 -10.14 -20.60 9.95
N SER A 337 -9.36 -21.60 9.53
CA SER A 337 -9.40 -22.96 10.09
C SER A 337 -8.85 -23.07 11.51
N ARG A 338 -7.95 -22.17 11.95
CA ARG A 338 -7.46 -22.14 13.34
C ARG A 338 -8.50 -21.67 14.37
N TYR A 339 -9.56 -20.99 13.93
CA TYR A 339 -10.70 -20.61 14.78
C TYR A 339 -11.92 -21.53 14.64
N GLY A 340 -11.83 -22.57 13.80
CA GLY A 340 -12.87 -23.57 13.62
C GLY A 340 -12.68 -24.77 14.58
N SER A 341 -13.05 -24.61 15.85
CA SER A 341 -13.37 -25.77 16.68
C SER A 341 -14.62 -26.46 16.09
N PRO A 342 -14.64 -27.79 15.90
CA PRO A 342 -15.81 -28.49 15.39
C PRO A 342 -16.85 -28.61 16.52
N TYR A 343 -17.56 -27.53 16.81
CA TYR A 343 -18.80 -27.61 17.57
C TYR A 343 -19.86 -28.27 16.68
N THR A 344 -19.91 -29.60 16.75
CA THR A 344 -21.12 -30.34 16.41
C THR A 344 -22.17 -30.02 17.48
N PRO A 345 -23.34 -29.47 17.15
CA PRO A 345 -24.37 -29.26 18.15
C PRO A 345 -24.91 -30.63 18.56
N TYR A 346 -24.69 -30.98 19.82
CA TYR A 346 -25.30 -32.14 20.46
C TYR A 346 -26.81 -31.94 20.48
N LEU A 347 -27.52 -32.61 19.57
CA LEU A 347 -28.98 -32.69 19.60
C LEU A 347 -29.39 -33.47 20.86
N PRO A 348 -30.18 -32.89 21.78
CA PRO A 348 -30.61 -33.61 22.97
C PRO A 348 -31.52 -34.78 22.59
N ALA A 349 -31.30 -35.94 23.23
CA ALA A 349 -32.13 -37.12 23.06
C ALA A 349 -33.59 -36.81 23.38
N ARG A 350 -34.49 -37.00 22.40
CA ARG A 350 -35.94 -36.94 22.61
C ARG A 350 -36.34 -37.98 23.66
N LYS A 351 -36.89 -37.52 24.79
CA LYS A 351 -37.65 -38.36 25.72
C LYS A 351 -38.81 -39.01 24.95
N ALA A 352 -38.93 -40.33 25.11
CA ALA A 352 -40.05 -41.10 24.60
C ALA A 352 -41.37 -40.59 25.22
N ALA A 353 -42.27 -40.07 24.39
CA ALA A 353 -43.66 -39.84 24.76
C ALA A 353 -44.43 -41.15 24.56
N ALA A 354 -45.20 -41.54 25.58
CA ALA A 354 -46.02 -42.73 25.60
C ALA A 354 -47.09 -42.71 24.50
N ALA A 355 -47.27 -43.85 23.85
CA ALA A 355 -48.27 -44.07 22.81
C ALA A 355 -49.69 -44.18 23.41
N SER A 356 -50.64 -43.47 22.81
CA SER A 356 -52.06 -43.82 22.82
C SER A 356 -52.47 -44.31 21.43
N SER A 357 -53.31 -45.35 21.45
CA SER A 357 -53.67 -46.24 20.35
C SER A 357 -54.74 -45.68 19.41
N SER A 358 -54.60 -45.94 18.10
CA SER A 358 -55.75 -46.24 17.23
C SER A 358 -55.32 -47.00 15.96
N THR A 359 -55.99 -48.11 15.73
CA THR A 359 -55.89 -49.11 14.65
C THR A 359 -56.43 -48.63 13.30
N THR A 360 -55.81 -49.06 12.19
CA THR A 360 -56.48 -49.64 10.99
C THR A 360 -55.45 -50.25 10.00
N SER A 361 -55.93 -51.12 9.12
CA SER A 361 -55.31 -52.33 8.52
C SER A 361 -54.63 -52.21 7.13
N ALA A 362 -53.56 -53.02 6.94
CA ALA A 362 -52.90 -53.72 5.79
C ALA A 362 -53.36 -53.54 4.30
N PRO A 363 -52.65 -54.06 3.23
CA PRO A 363 -51.47 -54.95 3.20
C PRO A 363 -50.36 -54.76 2.08
N ALA A 364 -49.24 -55.47 2.28
CA ALA A 364 -48.32 -56.21 1.36
C ALA A 364 -47.52 -55.61 0.15
N VAL A 365 -46.17 -55.69 0.31
CA VAL A 365 -44.93 -55.80 -0.53
C VAL A 365 -44.96 -56.35 -1.99
N PRO A 366 -43.94 -56.10 -2.89
CA PRO A 366 -42.54 -56.59 -2.72
C PRO A 366 -41.31 -55.80 -3.30
N HIS A 367 -40.21 -55.90 -2.53
CA HIS A 367 -38.75 -56.02 -2.75
C HIS A 367 -37.91 -55.34 -3.87
N SER A 368 -36.76 -54.78 -3.43
CA SER A 368 -35.45 -54.70 -4.13
C SER A 368 -34.29 -54.76 -3.09
N PRO A 369 -33.08 -55.27 -3.41
CA PRO A 369 -32.08 -55.74 -2.41
C PRO A 369 -31.10 -54.65 -1.90
N PRO A 370 -30.43 -54.87 -0.74
CA PRO A 370 -29.49 -53.88 -0.16
C PRO A 370 -28.04 -54.06 -0.66
N ARG A 371 -27.35 -52.95 -0.93
CA ARG A 371 -25.89 -52.88 -1.14
C ARG A 371 -25.16 -52.86 0.21
N LYS A 372 -24.20 -53.77 0.41
CA LYS A 372 -23.22 -53.75 1.49
C LYS A 372 -22.16 -52.68 1.22
N VAL A 373 -21.82 -51.88 2.23
CA VAL A 373 -20.61 -51.05 2.26
C VAL A 373 -19.58 -51.79 3.11
N LEU A 374 -18.42 -52.09 2.52
CA LEU A 374 -17.22 -52.56 3.22
C LEU A 374 -16.42 -51.34 3.63
N THR A 375 -16.20 -51.16 4.93
CA THR A 375 -15.20 -50.24 5.48
C THR A 375 -14.10 -51.08 6.10
N ASP A 376 -12.89 -51.01 5.54
CA ASP A 376 -11.64 -51.26 6.24
C ASP A 376 -10.46 -50.79 5.37
N PHE A 377 -9.71 -49.80 5.83
CA PHE A 377 -8.32 -49.61 5.44
C PHE A 377 -7.51 -49.18 6.67
N ALA A 378 -6.52 -50.02 6.99
CA ALA A 378 -5.63 -49.88 8.12
C ALA A 378 -4.53 -48.85 7.86
N ALA A 379 -4.16 -48.12 8.92
CA ALA A 379 -3.04 -47.19 8.96
C ALA A 379 -1.70 -47.94 8.99
N PHE A 380 -0.76 -47.54 8.12
CA PHE A 380 0.63 -47.98 8.18
C PHE A 380 1.45 -47.01 9.00
N GLY A 381 1.95 -47.47 10.16
CA GLY A 381 3.03 -46.84 10.90
C GLY A 381 4.39 -47.27 10.35
N ALA A 382 5.33 -46.33 10.24
CA ALA A 382 6.72 -46.59 9.87
C ALA A 382 7.62 -46.61 11.13
N PRO A 383 8.55 -47.57 11.26
CA PRO A 383 9.37 -47.74 12.45
C PRO A 383 10.67 -46.91 12.45
N LYS A 384 11.20 -46.74 13.67
CA LYS A 384 12.48 -46.10 13.99
C LYS A 384 13.65 -47.02 13.66
N THR A 385 14.36 -46.75 12.55
CA THR A 385 15.83 -46.91 12.36
C THR A 385 16.19 -46.83 10.87
N ALA A 386 16.67 -45.68 10.40
CA ALA A 386 17.52 -45.60 9.21
C ALA A 386 18.32 -44.29 9.22
N SER A 387 19.63 -44.40 9.41
CA SER A 387 20.63 -43.35 9.21
C SER A 387 21.66 -43.90 8.24
N VAL A 388 21.98 -43.17 7.17
CA VAL A 388 23.05 -43.51 6.22
C VAL A 388 23.65 -42.22 5.62
N PHE A 389 24.95 -41.99 5.91
CA PHE A 389 25.91 -40.98 5.44
C PHE A 389 25.61 -39.49 5.78
N GLY A 390 26.42 -38.74 6.54
CA GLY A 390 27.85 -38.86 6.85
C GLY A 390 28.69 -37.94 5.96
N THR A 391 28.62 -36.62 6.17
CA THR A 391 29.68 -35.67 5.79
C THR A 391 29.70 -34.51 6.78
N ALA A 392 30.80 -34.43 7.54
CA ALA A 392 31.19 -33.26 8.30
C ALA A 392 32.06 -32.39 7.39
N VAL A 393 31.78 -31.09 7.32
CA VAL A 393 32.74 -30.09 6.84
C VAL A 393 32.76 -28.97 7.86
N ALA A 394 33.87 -28.89 8.59
CA ALA A 394 34.20 -27.74 9.43
C ALA A 394 35.13 -26.81 8.64
N SER A 395 34.87 -25.51 8.70
CA SER A 395 35.90 -24.49 8.46
C SER A 395 35.54 -23.18 9.19
N THR A 396 36.19 -23.00 10.32
CA THR A 396 36.88 -21.80 10.84
C THR A 396 36.25 -20.39 10.84
N PRO A 397 36.66 -19.53 11.80
CA PRO A 397 35.97 -18.30 12.18
C PRO A 397 36.62 -17.04 11.56
N PHE A 398 35.82 -16.11 11.02
CA PHE A 398 36.14 -14.68 10.95
C PHE A 398 34.85 -13.86 10.81
N SER A 399 34.69 -12.88 11.70
CA SER A 399 33.62 -11.88 11.75
C SER A 399 33.58 -10.97 10.53
N LEU A 400 32.39 -10.44 10.17
CA LEU A 400 32.10 -8.99 10.17
C LEU A 400 30.67 -8.68 9.67
N ALA A 401 29.89 -8.10 10.60
CA ALA A 401 28.93 -7.02 10.40
C ALA A 401 28.05 -7.00 9.14
N GLY A 402 26.83 -7.54 9.26
CA GLY A 402 25.66 -7.11 8.48
C GLY A 402 24.59 -6.65 9.45
N GLY A 403 24.48 -5.34 9.66
CA GLY A 403 23.50 -4.73 10.56
C GLY A 403 22.08 -4.94 10.05
N ARG A 404 21.46 -6.05 10.43
CA ARG A 404 20.01 -6.20 10.43
C ARG A 404 19.48 -5.41 11.62
N ALA A 405 18.99 -4.21 11.39
CA ALA A 405 18.06 -3.58 12.33
C ALA A 405 16.72 -4.30 12.20
N ALA A 406 16.57 -5.45 12.87
CA ALA A 406 15.26 -5.91 13.29
C ALA A 406 14.81 -4.96 14.40
N PHE A 407 13.68 -4.28 14.22
CA PHE A 407 13.12 -3.44 15.27
C PHE A 407 12.89 -4.29 16.52
N GLY A 408 13.69 -4.03 17.56
CA GLY A 408 13.53 -4.64 18.88
C GLY A 408 12.14 -4.32 19.44
N GLY A 409 11.49 -5.35 20.00
CA GLY A 409 10.08 -5.38 20.35
C GLY A 409 9.53 -4.13 21.05
N MET A 410 8.48 -3.56 20.45
CA MET A 410 7.65 -2.53 21.05
C MET A 410 6.75 -3.17 22.13
N ARG A 411 7.13 -3.06 23.40
CA ARG A 411 6.24 -3.32 24.53
C ARG A 411 5.37 -2.08 24.78
N SER A 412 4.06 -2.23 24.60
CA SER A 412 3.02 -1.28 25.04
C SER A 412 3.11 -1.09 26.55
N THR A 413 3.37 0.13 27.01
CA THR A 413 3.38 0.49 28.43
C THR A 413 1.97 0.90 28.88
N SER A 414 1.29 -0.01 29.57
CA SER A 414 0.17 0.32 30.47
C SER A 414 0.42 -0.36 31.82
N ALA A 415 0.27 0.41 32.89
CA ALA A 415 0.76 0.12 34.23
C ALA A 415 -0.07 -0.92 35.03
N ARG A 416 0.69 -1.77 35.75
CA ARG A 416 0.45 -2.42 37.07
C ARG A 416 -0.75 -3.37 37.28
N MET A 417 -0.45 -4.67 37.41
CA MET A 417 -0.64 -5.47 38.64
C MET A 417 0.05 -6.85 38.54
N ASP A 418 0.29 -7.45 39.70
CA ASP A 418 1.19 -8.54 40.11
C ASP A 418 1.32 -9.84 39.29
N ASP A 419 2.49 -10.45 39.58
CA ASP A 419 2.84 -11.86 39.75
C ASP A 419 3.45 -12.68 38.60
N ASP A 420 4.60 -13.27 38.99
CA ASP A 420 5.33 -14.45 38.54
C ASP A 420 4.85 -15.17 37.27
N ASP A 421 5.77 -15.35 36.31
CA ASP A 421 6.18 -16.70 35.89
C ASP A 421 7.32 -16.67 34.85
N GLU A 422 8.41 -17.33 35.25
CA GLU A 422 9.44 -18.09 34.53
C GLU A 422 9.80 -17.75 33.06
N ASP A 423 11.08 -17.36 32.89
CA ASP A 423 11.81 -17.30 31.62
C ASP A 423 11.93 -18.69 30.97
N ASP A 424 11.13 -18.96 29.94
CA ASP A 424 11.39 -20.02 28.96
C ASP A 424 11.91 -19.38 27.66
N ASP A 425 13.24 -19.44 27.47
CA ASP A 425 13.95 -19.18 26.23
C ASP A 425 13.53 -20.23 25.17
N ASP A 426 12.41 -20.00 24.49
CA ASP A 426 11.96 -20.82 23.36
C ASP A 426 12.69 -20.35 22.08
N ASP A 427 13.89 -20.89 21.85
CA ASP A 427 14.66 -20.86 20.59
C ASP A 427 13.90 -21.63 19.48
N ARG A 428 12.67 -21.18 19.19
CA ARG A 428 11.83 -21.69 18.10
C ARG A 428 12.17 -20.94 16.83
N ALA A 429 12.56 -21.70 15.80
CA ALA A 429 12.66 -21.20 14.43
C ALA A 429 11.40 -20.36 14.06
N PRO A 430 11.53 -19.25 13.32
CA PRO A 430 10.41 -18.36 13.07
C PRO A 430 9.27 -19.14 12.42
N ILE A 431 8.18 -19.32 13.16
CA ILE A 431 6.92 -19.78 12.59
C ILE A 431 6.50 -18.67 11.64
N ASP A 432 6.50 -18.95 10.33
CA ASP A 432 5.82 -18.12 9.35
C ASP A 432 4.32 -18.16 9.71
N ASP A 433 3.89 -17.19 10.51
CA ASP A 433 2.52 -17.10 11.02
C ASP A 433 1.52 -16.73 9.92
N GLY A 434 2.00 -16.55 8.69
CA GLY A 434 1.21 -16.17 7.52
C GLY A 434 0.70 -14.74 7.58
N ARG A 435 1.13 -13.94 8.58
CA ARG A 435 0.76 -12.53 8.69
C ARG A 435 1.61 -11.70 7.73
N GLN A 436 0.97 -10.76 7.07
CA GLN A 436 1.64 -9.79 6.22
C GLN A 436 2.66 -9.00 7.05
N LYS A 437 3.86 -8.84 6.52
CA LYS A 437 4.93 -8.04 7.13
C LYS A 437 5.25 -6.85 6.24
N ILE A 438 5.64 -5.75 6.89
CA ILE A 438 6.12 -4.53 6.26
C ILE A 438 7.52 -4.28 6.79
N ASP A 439 8.50 -4.38 5.91
CA ASP A 439 9.90 -4.15 6.27
C ASP A 439 10.38 -2.85 5.62
N LEU A 440 11.16 -2.07 6.37
CA LEU A 440 11.88 -0.92 5.84
C LEU A 440 13.34 -1.32 5.64
N VAL A 441 13.74 -1.44 4.39
CA VAL A 441 15.09 -1.88 4.01
C VAL A 441 15.87 -0.69 3.46
N GLU A 442 17.10 -0.52 3.89
CA GLU A 442 18.03 0.45 3.28
C GLU A 442 19.04 -0.32 2.42
N ASP A 443 19.01 -0.05 1.12
CA ASP A 443 19.85 -0.74 0.13
C ASP A 443 20.13 0.22 -1.04
N SER A 444 20.96 -0.22 -1.97
CA SER A 444 21.18 0.41 -3.27
C SER A 444 19.86 0.76 -3.96
N ILE A 445 19.82 1.92 -4.60
CA ILE A 445 18.63 2.38 -5.30
C ILE A 445 18.18 1.37 -6.35
N THR A 446 16.88 1.10 -6.42
CA THR A 446 16.29 0.18 -7.40
C THR A 446 15.94 0.85 -8.72
N LEU A 447 15.77 0.07 -9.78
CA LEU A 447 15.29 0.58 -11.07
C LEU A 447 13.89 1.21 -10.96
N ASP A 448 13.01 0.66 -10.12
CA ASP A 448 11.67 1.23 -9.89
C ASP A 448 11.74 2.62 -9.25
N GLN A 449 12.58 2.78 -8.23
CA GLN A 449 12.85 4.08 -7.61
C GLN A 449 13.45 5.07 -8.63
N ALA A 450 14.38 4.63 -9.49
CA ALA A 450 14.92 5.48 -10.56
C ALA A 450 13.85 5.89 -11.58
N LYS A 451 12.93 4.99 -11.96
CA LYS A 451 11.78 5.32 -12.81
C LYS A 451 10.88 6.36 -12.15
N ARG A 452 10.63 6.24 -10.85
CA ARG A 452 9.84 7.21 -10.08
C ARG A 452 10.51 8.58 -10.03
N ILE A 453 11.84 8.65 -9.88
CA ILE A 453 12.62 9.92 -10.03
C ILE A 453 12.40 10.50 -11.41
N ALA A 454 12.55 9.69 -12.46
CA ALA A 454 12.44 10.16 -13.84
C ALA A 454 11.04 10.70 -14.15
N MET A 455 10.00 9.97 -13.77
CA MET A 455 8.60 10.37 -13.89
C MET A 455 8.32 11.66 -13.12
N GLN A 456 8.77 11.76 -11.86
CA GLN A 456 8.53 12.93 -11.02
C GLN A 456 9.26 14.17 -11.58
N SER A 457 10.48 13.98 -12.09
CA SER A 457 11.27 15.02 -12.74
C SER A 457 10.64 15.49 -14.06
N ALA A 458 10.02 14.57 -14.80
CA ALA A 458 9.25 14.92 -15.98
C ALA A 458 8.05 15.81 -15.59
N TRP A 459 7.17 15.32 -14.71
CA TRP A 459 5.93 16.03 -14.36
C TRP A 459 6.14 17.45 -13.83
N ARG A 460 7.17 17.69 -13.02
CA ARG A 460 7.44 19.01 -12.42
C ARG A 460 7.84 20.09 -13.42
N THR A 461 8.41 19.70 -14.55
CA THR A 461 8.85 20.63 -15.61
C THR A 461 7.86 20.68 -16.77
N ALA A 462 6.98 19.67 -16.88
CA ALA A 462 5.88 19.68 -17.82
C ALA A 462 4.98 20.89 -17.51
N ARG A 463 4.93 21.85 -18.43
CA ARG A 463 3.94 22.93 -18.37
C ARG A 463 2.57 22.31 -18.67
N ILE A 464 1.79 22.05 -17.63
CA ILE A 464 0.38 21.61 -17.75
C ILE A 464 -0.51 22.82 -17.97
#